data_AF-A0A0D2EU63-F1
#
_entry.id   AF-A0A0D2EU63-F1
#
_cell.length_a   1.000
_cell.length_b   1.000
_cell.length_c   1.000
_cell.angle_alpha   90.00
_cell.angle_beta   90.00
_cell.angle_gamma   90.00
#
_symmetry.space_group_name_H-M   'P 1'
#
loop_
_entity.id
_entity.type
_entity.pdbx_description
1 polymer ?
#
loop_
_entity_poly.entity_id
_entity_poly.type
_entity_poly.pdbx_seq_one_letter_code
_entity_poly.pdbx_strand_id
1 'polypeptide(L)'
;MEVPRRTFTTKEVAQNNTIHSIWCIIDGKSYYDELLVPTQPTRSTASIAMNFFRNIMISASARLGATNLSLVHSAPGGLSQVPYAEPIWLNRLYRSPYYNKSHLTFLHAVRNFVDVHMYPEAQQKESDGTYISKELIGKMAQNNILAMRLGPGVHLHNLTLMNFLPGDQFDYFHDLILSPELSRAVARGFQDADVAGLAIGLTAIRQWAADPRLRDKISQECLSGQKFICLAITEPFAGSDVSGIQTTATKSRDGQYYIVSGVKKWITNGMFADYFVTGCKSEDGFSVLLIPRDEKRPD
;
A
#
# COMPACT_ATOMS: atom_id res chain seq x y z
N MET A 1 -24.39 -0.55 31.97
CA MET A 1 -24.01 0.77 32.52
C MET A 1 -24.72 1.83 31.70
N GLU A 2 -25.68 2.55 32.28
CA GLU A 2 -26.17 3.78 31.65
C GLU A 2 -25.05 4.83 31.74
N VAL A 3 -24.51 5.21 30.58
CA VAL A 3 -23.50 6.27 30.49
C VAL A 3 -24.18 7.59 30.84
N PRO A 4 -23.68 8.39 31.82
CA PRO A 4 -24.28 9.65 32.22
C PRO A 4 -24.36 10.63 31.05
N ARG A 5 -25.57 11.00 30.64
CA ARG A 5 -25.86 11.86 29.48
C ARG A 5 -25.85 13.34 29.84
N ARG A 6 -24.74 13.88 30.35
CA ARG A 6 -24.62 15.35 30.50
C ARG A 6 -23.95 15.95 29.27
N THR A 7 -24.63 16.89 28.63
CA THR A 7 -24.07 17.76 27.60
C THR A 7 -23.45 18.99 28.25
N PHE A 8 -22.29 19.40 27.77
CA PHE A 8 -21.57 20.58 28.26
C PHE A 8 -21.42 21.62 27.16
N THR A 9 -21.53 22.89 27.52
CA THR A 9 -21.27 24.03 26.63
C THR A 9 -19.76 24.29 26.48
N THR A 10 -19.34 24.93 25.40
CA THR A 10 -17.94 25.34 25.18
C THR A 10 -17.40 26.20 26.32
N LYS A 11 -18.27 26.99 26.96
CA LYS A 11 -17.91 27.86 28.10
C LYS A 11 -17.65 27.06 29.38
N GLU A 12 -18.43 26.01 29.65
CA GLU A 12 -18.20 25.09 30.78
C GLU A 12 -16.89 24.32 30.60
N VAL A 13 -16.64 23.79 29.40
CA VAL A 13 -15.39 23.07 29.10
C VAL A 13 -14.17 24.00 29.26
N ALA A 14 -14.27 25.26 28.81
CA ALA A 14 -13.18 26.23 28.92
C ALA A 14 -12.76 26.57 30.36
N GLN A 15 -13.63 26.35 31.36
CA GLN A 15 -13.30 26.55 32.78
C GLN A 15 -12.37 25.45 33.33
N ASN A 16 -12.25 24.32 32.65
CA ASN A 16 -11.46 23.16 33.08
C ASN A 16 -10.12 23.10 32.34
N ASN A 17 -9.36 24.19 32.37
CA ASN A 17 -8.06 24.33 31.71
C ASN A 17 -6.87 24.38 32.69
N THR A 18 -7.05 23.84 33.89
CA THR A 18 -6.03 23.78 34.94
C THR A 18 -5.17 22.53 34.80
N ILE A 19 -3.98 22.52 35.40
CA ILE A 19 -3.10 21.33 35.43
C ILE A 19 -3.73 20.12 36.14
N HIS A 20 -4.79 20.35 36.93
CA HIS A 20 -5.52 19.32 37.66
C HIS A 20 -6.81 18.89 36.94
N SER A 21 -7.06 19.39 35.71
CA SER A 21 -8.26 19.10 34.95
C SER A 21 -7.91 18.82 33.49
N ILE A 22 -8.09 17.58 33.03
CA ILE A 22 -7.96 17.21 31.62
C ILE A 22 -9.33 16.73 31.09
N TRP A 23 -9.80 17.34 30.01
CA TRP A 23 -11.07 16.99 29.37
C TRP A 23 -10.79 16.53 27.94
N CYS A 24 -10.94 15.22 27.69
CA CYS A 24 -10.79 14.64 26.37
C CYS A 24 -12.15 14.58 25.67
N ILE A 25 -12.33 15.39 24.62
CA ILE A 25 -13.50 15.31 23.74
C ILE A 25 -13.23 14.18 22.75
N ILE A 26 -13.75 13.00 23.03
CA ILE A 26 -13.73 11.86 22.11
C ILE A 26 -15.18 11.63 21.65
N ASP A 27 -15.45 11.48 20.36
CA ASP A 27 -16.82 11.23 19.84
C ASP A 27 -17.91 12.28 20.16
N GLY A 28 -17.54 13.53 20.48
CA GLY A 28 -18.53 14.50 20.98
C GLY A 28 -19.14 14.13 22.33
N LYS A 29 -18.56 13.14 23.03
CA LYS A 29 -18.89 12.71 24.40
C LYS A 29 -17.60 12.66 25.23
N SER A 30 -17.47 13.51 26.23
CA SER A 30 -16.28 13.53 27.10
C SER A 30 -16.05 12.18 27.78
N TYR A 31 -14.86 11.58 27.58
CA TYR A 31 -14.39 10.44 28.34
C TYR A 31 -13.20 10.89 29.21
N TYR A 32 -13.18 10.41 30.45
CA TYR A 32 -12.12 10.67 31.43
C TYR A 32 -11.11 9.53 31.31
N ASP A 33 -9.87 9.84 30.91
CA ASP A 33 -8.77 8.87 30.98
C ASP A 33 -7.49 9.59 31.43
N GLU A 34 -6.84 9.04 32.45
CA GLU A 34 -5.73 9.63 33.20
C GLU A 34 -4.35 9.39 32.53
N LEU A 35 -4.31 8.83 31.31
CA LEU A 35 -3.07 8.30 30.73
C LEU A 35 -2.36 9.13 29.65
N LEU A 36 -2.83 10.33 29.30
CA LEU A 36 -2.15 11.17 28.30
C LEU A 36 -1.55 12.43 28.93
N VAL A 37 -0.28 12.32 29.35
CA VAL A 37 0.55 13.45 29.78
C VAL A 37 0.78 14.39 28.57
N PRO A 38 0.40 15.68 28.64
CA PRO A 38 0.53 16.60 27.52
C PRO A 38 1.97 17.10 27.39
N THR A 39 2.73 16.49 26.49
CA THR A 39 4.03 16.99 26.04
C THR A 39 3.86 17.82 24.77
N GLN A 40 3.31 19.04 24.85
CA GLN A 40 3.72 20.11 23.93
C GLN A 40 3.24 21.52 24.33
N PRO A 41 4.15 22.52 24.43
CA PRO A 41 3.81 23.89 24.79
C PRO A 41 3.61 24.75 23.53
N THR A 42 2.36 25.11 23.22
CA THR A 42 1.92 26.43 22.71
C THR A 42 0.44 26.35 22.30
N ARG A 43 -0.38 27.29 22.78
CA ARG A 43 -1.85 27.26 22.59
C ARG A 43 -2.31 27.29 21.12
N SER A 44 -1.49 27.82 20.20
CA SER A 44 -1.81 27.90 18.77
C SER A 44 -1.55 26.60 18.01
N THR A 45 -0.56 25.81 18.41
CA THR A 45 -0.28 24.50 17.80
C THR A 45 -1.20 23.42 18.38
N ALA A 46 -1.57 23.54 19.66
CA ALA A 46 -2.51 22.62 20.30
C ALA A 46 -3.87 22.58 19.56
N SER A 47 -4.45 23.73 19.20
CA SER A 47 -5.73 23.75 18.46
C SER A 47 -5.62 23.13 17.06
N ILE A 48 -4.46 23.29 16.41
CA ILE A 48 -4.18 22.78 15.07
C ILE A 48 -3.94 21.26 15.10
N ALA A 49 -3.15 20.75 16.04
CA ALA A 49 -2.93 19.32 16.25
C ALA A 49 -4.23 18.60 16.65
N MET A 50 -5.06 19.25 17.48
CA MET A 50 -6.39 18.75 17.84
C MET A 50 -7.30 18.60 16.61
N ASN A 51 -7.16 19.41 15.55
CA ASN A 51 -7.95 19.23 14.32
C ASN A 51 -7.55 17.97 13.53
N PHE A 52 -6.27 17.58 13.54
CA PHE A 52 -5.83 16.32 12.95
C PHE A 52 -6.41 15.13 13.70
N PHE A 53 -6.19 15.09 15.02
CA PHE A 53 -6.72 14.05 15.88
C PHE A 53 -8.26 13.97 15.79
N ARG A 54 -8.94 15.12 15.79
CA ARG A 54 -10.39 15.22 15.62
C ARG A 54 -10.87 14.55 14.33
N ASN A 55 -10.22 14.77 13.18
CA ASN A 55 -10.66 14.13 11.93
C ASN A 55 -10.45 12.61 11.94
N ILE A 56 -9.34 12.12 12.51
CA ILE A 56 -9.11 10.68 12.70
C ILE A 56 -10.23 10.10 13.56
N MET A 57 -10.48 10.69 14.73
CA MET A 57 -11.50 10.22 15.66
C MET A 57 -12.88 10.24 15.01
N ILE A 58 -13.27 11.33 14.35
CA ILE A 58 -14.53 11.45 13.64
C ILE A 58 -14.69 10.35 12.58
N SER A 59 -13.66 10.05 11.78
CA SER A 59 -13.73 9.00 10.78
C SER A 59 -13.90 7.60 11.40
N ALA A 60 -13.36 7.37 12.60
CA ALA A 60 -13.59 6.17 13.37
C ALA A 60 -15.02 6.13 13.95
N SER A 61 -15.52 7.23 14.51
CA SER A 61 -16.89 7.32 15.04
C SER A 61 -17.95 7.16 13.96
N ALA A 62 -17.69 7.60 12.73
CA ALA A 62 -18.59 7.39 11.57
C ALA A 62 -18.84 5.90 11.33
N ARG A 63 -17.80 5.06 11.45
CA ARG A 63 -17.91 3.59 11.37
C ARG A 63 -18.68 2.98 12.54
N LEU A 64 -18.75 3.67 13.67
CA LEU A 64 -19.54 3.28 14.85
C LEU A 64 -20.99 3.82 14.82
N GLY A 65 -21.41 4.46 13.73
CA GLY A 65 -22.78 4.96 13.55
C GLY A 65 -23.04 6.36 14.12
N ALA A 66 -22.01 7.16 14.39
CA ALA A 66 -22.19 8.55 14.79
C ALA A 66 -22.74 9.40 13.62
N THR A 67 -23.84 10.10 13.85
CA THR A 67 -24.48 11.03 12.91
C THR A 67 -24.10 12.49 13.22
N ASN A 68 -24.11 13.38 12.21
CA ASN A 68 -23.75 14.82 12.29
C ASN A 68 -22.26 15.13 12.48
N LEU A 69 -21.40 14.48 11.71
CA LEU A 69 -19.96 14.72 11.71
C LEU A 69 -19.57 15.75 10.64
N SER A 70 -18.95 16.86 11.03
CA SER A 70 -18.30 17.79 10.10
C SER A 70 -16.91 17.29 9.75
N LEU A 71 -16.87 16.32 8.82
CA LEU A 71 -15.64 15.85 8.19
C LEU A 71 -15.15 16.87 7.16
N VAL A 72 -13.86 17.19 7.21
CA VAL A 72 -13.21 17.96 6.16
C VAL A 72 -12.86 17.00 5.03
N HIS A 73 -13.70 16.93 4.01
CA HIS A 73 -13.41 16.15 2.80
C HIS A 73 -12.64 17.00 1.80
N SER A 74 -11.61 16.40 1.20
CA SER A 74 -11.00 16.91 -0.03
C SER A 74 -11.71 16.31 -1.23
N ALA A 75 -11.83 17.06 -2.32
CA ALA A 75 -12.22 16.50 -3.60
C ALA A 75 -11.21 15.40 -4.02
N PRO A 76 -11.61 14.42 -4.87
CA PRO A 76 -10.69 13.41 -5.38
C PRO A 76 -9.41 14.01 -5.95
N GLY A 77 -8.26 13.46 -5.57
CA GLY A 77 -6.95 13.99 -5.95
C GLY A 77 -6.52 15.23 -5.16
N GLY A 78 -7.38 15.82 -4.35
CA GLY A 78 -7.12 17.04 -3.59
C GLY A 78 -6.16 16.83 -2.42
N LEU A 79 -5.50 17.91 -2.01
CA LEU A 79 -4.74 17.94 -0.76
C LEU A 79 -5.67 18.06 0.44
N SER A 80 -5.36 17.35 1.52
CA SER A 80 -6.04 17.50 2.80
C SER A 80 -5.89 18.93 3.31
N GLN A 81 -7.01 19.52 3.72
CA GLN A 81 -7.02 20.80 4.44
C GLN A 81 -6.81 20.62 5.95
N VAL A 82 -6.71 19.36 6.40
CA VAL A 82 -6.42 19.06 7.80
C VAL A 82 -4.94 19.37 8.06
N PRO A 83 -4.63 20.22 9.06
CA PRO A 83 -3.24 20.52 9.38
C PRO A 83 -2.42 19.27 9.67
N TYR A 84 -1.18 19.22 9.18
CA TYR A 84 -0.25 18.09 9.33
C TYR A 84 -0.69 16.76 8.70
N ALA A 85 -1.83 16.70 8.01
CA ALA A 85 -2.29 15.49 7.32
C ALA A 85 -1.59 15.22 5.98
N GLU A 86 -0.74 16.15 5.53
CA GLU A 86 0.04 16.03 4.30
C GLU A 86 1.54 16.14 4.62
N PRO A 87 2.41 15.47 3.84
CA PRO A 87 3.84 15.73 3.84
C PRO A 87 4.15 17.23 3.76
N ILE A 88 5.17 17.68 4.52
CA ILE A 88 5.52 19.10 4.65
C ILE A 88 5.79 19.77 3.29
N TRP A 89 6.30 19.04 2.30
CA TRP A 89 6.59 19.58 0.97
C TRP A 89 5.33 19.98 0.16
N LEU A 90 4.15 19.51 0.56
CA LEU A 90 2.86 19.90 -0.03
C LEU A 90 2.26 21.15 0.62
N ASN A 91 2.82 21.62 1.72
CA ASN A 91 2.39 22.84 2.37
C ASN A 91 2.84 24.05 1.54
N ARG A 92 1.91 24.97 1.24
CA ARG A 92 2.17 26.19 0.46
C ARG A 92 3.26 27.10 1.05
N LEU A 93 3.52 27.01 2.35
CA LEU A 93 4.55 27.80 3.04
C LEU A 93 5.97 27.22 2.88
N TYR A 94 6.09 25.96 2.48
CA TYR A 94 7.38 25.27 2.38
C TYR A 94 7.63 24.85 0.93
N ARG A 95 8.83 25.16 0.43
CA ARG A 95 9.28 24.71 -0.89
C ARG A 95 10.46 23.77 -0.72
N SER A 96 10.29 22.52 -1.15
CA SER A 96 11.39 21.56 -1.21
C SER A 96 12.20 21.77 -2.49
N PRO A 97 13.54 21.69 -2.46
CA PRO A 97 14.36 21.68 -3.67
C PRO A 97 14.26 20.35 -4.43
N TYR A 98 13.76 19.28 -3.79
CA TYR A 98 13.64 17.95 -4.37
C TYR A 98 12.32 17.72 -5.12
N TYR A 99 11.29 18.51 -4.80
CA TYR A 99 9.97 18.38 -5.41
C TYR A 99 9.69 19.50 -6.41
N ASN A 100 9.20 19.12 -7.60
CA ASN A 100 8.92 20.04 -8.69
C ASN A 100 7.44 19.90 -9.16
N LYS A 101 7.07 20.62 -10.21
CA LYS A 101 5.70 20.58 -10.76
C LYS A 101 5.30 19.20 -11.29
N SER A 102 6.24 18.43 -11.85
CA SER A 102 5.99 17.05 -12.28
C SER A 102 5.57 16.18 -11.10
N HIS A 103 6.33 16.24 -10.00
CA HIS A 103 6.03 15.50 -8.76
C HIS A 103 4.65 15.85 -8.20
N LEU A 104 4.30 17.13 -8.16
CA LEU A 104 2.98 17.56 -7.69
C LEU A 104 1.84 17.11 -8.62
N THR A 105 2.02 17.21 -9.94
CA THR A 105 1.04 16.77 -10.94
C THR A 105 0.84 15.25 -10.86
N PHE A 106 1.95 14.51 -10.71
CA PHE A 106 1.95 13.07 -10.52
C PHE A 106 1.19 12.67 -9.25
N LEU A 107 1.47 13.34 -8.12
CA LEU A 107 0.76 13.10 -6.86
C LEU A 107 -0.75 13.27 -7.03
N HIS A 108 -1.20 14.36 -7.63
CA HIS A 108 -2.63 14.59 -7.87
C HIS A 108 -3.26 13.51 -8.76
N ALA A 109 -2.54 13.06 -9.79
CA ALA A 109 -3.02 12.01 -10.69
C ALA A 109 -3.17 10.65 -9.98
N VAL A 110 -2.14 10.21 -9.25
CA VAL A 110 -2.17 8.95 -8.49
C VAL A 110 -3.23 9.02 -7.39
N ARG A 111 -3.28 10.13 -6.65
CA ARG A 111 -4.29 10.33 -5.61
C ARG A 111 -5.71 10.27 -6.15
N ASN A 112 -5.97 10.93 -7.28
CA ASN A 112 -7.27 10.87 -7.92
C ASN A 112 -7.62 9.43 -8.34
N PHE A 113 -6.67 8.69 -8.91
CA PHE A 113 -6.87 7.28 -9.22
C PHE A 113 -7.24 6.46 -7.99
N VAL A 114 -6.53 6.68 -6.87
CA VAL A 114 -6.79 5.99 -5.61
C VAL A 114 -8.17 6.37 -5.08
N ASP A 115 -8.50 7.65 -4.98
CA ASP A 115 -9.78 8.12 -4.44
C ASP A 115 -10.97 7.63 -5.27
N VAL A 116 -10.86 7.61 -6.60
CA VAL A 116 -11.97 7.27 -7.52
C VAL A 116 -12.10 5.76 -7.76
N HIS A 117 -10.99 5.03 -7.85
CA HIS A 117 -11.00 3.63 -8.29
C HIS A 117 -10.58 2.65 -7.21
N MET A 118 -9.49 2.93 -6.47
CA MET A 118 -8.96 1.97 -5.49
C MET A 118 -9.70 2.03 -4.16
N TYR A 119 -9.97 3.22 -3.62
CA TYR A 119 -10.55 3.39 -2.29
C TYR A 119 -11.91 2.69 -2.15
N PRO A 120 -12.90 2.89 -3.05
CA PRO A 120 -14.19 2.22 -2.93
C PRO A 120 -14.06 0.70 -2.96
N GLU A 121 -13.24 0.17 -3.86
CA GLU A 121 -13.02 -1.27 -3.96
C GLU A 121 -12.27 -1.81 -2.74
N ALA A 122 -11.26 -1.10 -2.25
CA ALA A 122 -10.51 -1.48 -1.06
C ALA A 122 -11.42 -1.60 0.17
N GLN A 123 -12.35 -0.65 0.38
CA GLN A 123 -13.32 -0.75 1.47
C GLN A 123 -14.24 -1.97 1.29
N GLN A 124 -14.67 -2.25 0.06
CA GLN A 124 -15.46 -3.44 -0.24
C GLN A 124 -14.69 -4.73 0.06
N LYS A 125 -13.43 -4.84 -0.37
CA LYS A 125 -12.62 -6.06 -0.20
C LYS A 125 -12.22 -6.32 1.24
N GLU A 126 -11.98 -5.27 2.03
CA GLU A 126 -11.81 -5.43 3.48
C GLU A 126 -13.09 -5.94 4.15
N SER A 127 -14.26 -5.60 3.60
CA SER A 127 -15.55 -6.06 4.15
C SER A 127 -15.93 -7.48 3.71
N ASP A 128 -15.66 -7.88 2.47
CA ASP A 128 -16.12 -9.15 1.90
C ASP A 128 -15.03 -10.23 1.79
N GLY A 129 -13.75 -9.85 1.93
CA GLY A 129 -12.61 -10.76 1.84
C GLY A 129 -12.35 -11.32 0.44
N THR A 130 -12.96 -10.77 -0.60
CA THR A 130 -12.80 -11.25 -1.98
C THR A 130 -11.54 -10.67 -2.65
N TYR A 131 -11.12 -11.29 -3.75
CA TYR A 131 -9.99 -10.79 -4.53
C TYR A 131 -10.28 -9.43 -5.18
N ILE A 132 -9.21 -8.67 -5.41
CA ILE A 132 -9.23 -7.48 -6.26
C ILE A 132 -9.80 -7.83 -7.65
N SER A 133 -10.61 -6.93 -8.18
CA SER A 133 -11.30 -7.10 -9.44
C SER A 133 -10.33 -7.04 -10.63
N LYS A 134 -10.65 -7.81 -11.68
CA LYS A 134 -9.96 -7.68 -12.97
C LYS A 134 -10.09 -6.27 -13.56
N GLU A 135 -11.19 -5.57 -13.24
CA GLU A 135 -11.42 -4.20 -13.69
C GLU A 135 -10.40 -3.24 -13.08
N LEU A 136 -10.19 -3.29 -11.76
CA LEU A 136 -9.22 -2.41 -11.10
C LEU A 136 -7.79 -2.72 -11.52
N ILE A 137 -7.43 -4.01 -11.63
CA ILE A 137 -6.14 -4.43 -12.19
C ILE A 137 -5.96 -3.87 -13.62
N GLY A 138 -7.00 -3.95 -14.45
CA GLY A 138 -7.00 -3.38 -15.80
C GLY A 138 -6.78 -1.87 -15.80
N LYS A 139 -7.45 -1.13 -14.91
CA LYS A 139 -7.24 0.32 -14.74
C LYS A 139 -5.81 0.64 -14.28
N MET A 140 -5.25 -0.16 -13.37
CA MET A 140 -3.86 0.00 -12.92
C MET A 140 -2.87 -0.24 -14.07
N ALA A 141 -3.09 -1.28 -14.88
CA ALA A 141 -2.27 -1.58 -16.06
C ALA A 141 -2.37 -0.47 -17.12
N GLN A 142 -3.57 0.02 -17.43
CA GLN A 142 -3.80 1.11 -18.38
C GLN A 142 -3.09 2.41 -17.98
N ASN A 143 -3.01 2.70 -16.68
CA ASN A 143 -2.30 3.87 -16.15
C ASN A 143 -0.81 3.59 -15.87
N ASN A 144 -0.31 2.40 -16.24
CA ASN A 144 1.06 1.92 -16.02
C ASN A 144 1.49 1.86 -14.53
N ILE A 145 0.54 1.80 -13.59
CA ILE A 145 0.82 1.71 -12.15
C ILE A 145 1.59 0.43 -11.82
N LEU A 146 1.23 -0.71 -12.44
CA LEU A 146 1.94 -1.97 -12.25
C LEU A 146 3.42 -1.88 -12.69
N ALA A 147 3.69 -1.14 -13.76
CA ALA A 147 5.06 -0.93 -14.25
C ALA A 147 5.86 0.00 -13.34
N MET A 148 5.24 1.08 -12.84
CA MET A 148 5.90 2.01 -11.93
C MET A 148 6.29 1.37 -10.59
N ARG A 149 5.59 0.33 -10.14
CA ARG A 149 5.95 -0.43 -8.91
C ARG A 149 7.32 -1.12 -8.96
N LEU A 150 7.95 -1.21 -10.14
CA LEU A 150 9.32 -1.72 -10.28
C LEU A 150 10.39 -0.62 -10.18
N GLY A 151 9.98 0.62 -9.88
CA GLY A 151 10.85 1.80 -9.84
C GLY A 151 11.26 2.31 -11.23
N PRO A 152 12.08 3.39 -11.27
CA PRO A 152 12.64 3.94 -12.50
C PRO A 152 13.46 2.90 -13.29
N GLY A 153 13.28 2.85 -14.61
CA GLY A 153 14.07 1.99 -15.47
C GLY A 153 13.56 1.86 -16.90
N VAL A 154 14.32 1.13 -17.73
CA VAL A 154 14.10 1.00 -19.18
C VAL A 154 12.74 0.42 -19.59
N HIS A 155 12.05 -0.28 -18.68
CA HIS A 155 10.70 -0.78 -18.91
C HIS A 155 9.65 0.34 -18.98
N LEU A 156 9.95 1.52 -18.43
CA LEU A 156 9.06 2.68 -18.47
C LEU A 156 9.29 3.56 -19.70
N HIS A 157 10.46 3.52 -20.34
CA HIS A 157 10.88 4.55 -21.31
C HIS A 157 9.93 4.73 -22.50
N ASN A 158 9.20 3.69 -22.90
CA ASN A 158 8.24 3.75 -24.02
C ASN A 158 6.77 3.87 -23.55
N LEU A 159 6.54 4.20 -22.27
CA LEU A 159 5.21 4.29 -21.67
C LEU A 159 4.85 5.74 -21.35
N THR A 160 3.55 6.02 -21.31
CA THR A 160 3.00 7.25 -20.74
C THR A 160 2.31 6.93 -19.42
N LEU A 161 2.90 7.40 -18.32
CA LEU A 161 2.47 7.09 -16.97
C LEU A 161 1.37 8.05 -16.54
N MET A 162 0.30 7.52 -15.93
CA MET A 162 -0.87 8.30 -15.51
C MET A 162 -1.44 9.21 -16.63
N ASN A 163 -1.30 8.79 -17.89
CA ASN A 163 -1.72 9.51 -19.10
C ASN A 163 -1.05 10.87 -19.36
N PHE A 164 0.04 11.23 -18.67
CA PHE A 164 0.73 12.51 -18.92
C PHE A 164 2.26 12.46 -18.83
N LEU A 165 2.84 11.58 -18.02
CA LEU A 165 4.27 11.60 -17.71
C LEU A 165 5.02 10.63 -18.65
N PRO A 166 5.96 11.10 -19.48
CA PRO A 166 6.87 10.21 -20.21
C PRO A 166 7.66 9.33 -19.24
N GLY A 167 7.70 8.02 -19.46
CA GLY A 167 8.24 7.09 -18.47
C GLY A 167 9.76 7.15 -18.29
N ASP A 168 10.50 7.77 -19.20
CA ASP A 168 11.92 8.12 -19.04
C ASP A 168 12.14 9.33 -18.10
N GLN A 169 11.08 10.09 -17.79
CA GLN A 169 11.09 11.19 -16.82
C GLN A 169 10.63 10.76 -15.41
N PHE A 170 10.23 9.50 -15.24
CA PHE A 170 9.88 8.95 -13.93
C PHE A 170 11.15 8.71 -13.10
N ASP A 171 11.35 9.53 -12.08
CA ASP A 171 12.50 9.46 -11.18
C ASP A 171 12.14 8.85 -9.81
N TYR A 172 13.14 8.75 -8.93
CA TYR A 172 12.93 8.21 -7.58
C TYR A 172 12.05 9.09 -6.69
N PHE A 173 11.86 10.38 -7.00
CA PHE A 173 10.91 11.22 -6.25
C PHE A 173 9.46 10.95 -6.67
N HIS A 174 9.22 10.60 -7.94
CA HIS A 174 7.92 10.05 -8.36
C HIS A 174 7.66 8.70 -7.68
N ASP A 175 8.67 7.82 -7.61
CA ASP A 175 8.58 6.52 -6.92
C ASP A 175 8.27 6.67 -5.42
N LEU A 176 8.95 7.59 -4.73
CA LEU A 176 8.68 7.94 -3.33
C LEU A 176 7.28 8.51 -3.09
N ILE A 177 6.62 9.06 -4.11
CA ILE A 177 5.23 9.51 -4.05
C ILE A 177 4.27 8.34 -4.28
N LEU A 178 4.57 7.46 -5.23
CA LEU A 178 3.66 6.38 -5.62
C LEU A 178 3.25 5.49 -4.44
N SER A 179 4.23 5.02 -3.67
CA SER A 179 4.00 4.08 -2.55
C SER A 179 3.04 4.61 -1.46
N PRO A 180 3.26 5.81 -0.86
CA PRO A 180 2.33 6.36 0.11
C PRO A 180 0.98 6.73 -0.50
N GLU A 181 0.92 7.19 -1.76
CA GLU A 181 -0.35 7.51 -2.41
C GLU A 181 -1.21 6.26 -2.64
N LEU A 182 -0.62 5.15 -3.08
CA LEU A 182 -1.33 3.86 -3.18
C LEU A 182 -1.82 3.34 -1.80
N SER A 183 -1.15 3.72 -0.72
CA SER A 183 -1.51 3.35 0.65
C SER A 183 -2.69 4.15 1.22
N ARG A 184 -3.16 5.21 0.53
CA ARG A 184 -4.25 6.07 0.99
C ARG A 184 -5.61 5.38 1.07
N ALA A 185 -5.73 4.17 0.54
CA ALA A 185 -6.90 3.32 0.76
C ALA A 185 -7.11 2.96 2.24
N VAL A 186 -6.06 3.02 3.07
CA VAL A 186 -6.08 2.66 4.51
C VAL A 186 -6.70 1.27 4.74
N ALA A 187 -6.36 0.33 3.86
CA ALA A 187 -6.87 -1.03 3.81
C ALA A 187 -5.69 -1.98 3.68
N ARG A 188 -5.19 -2.49 4.82
CA ARG A 188 -3.90 -3.19 4.89
C ARG A 188 -3.92 -4.53 4.14
N GLY A 189 -5.01 -5.29 4.27
CA GLY A 189 -5.16 -6.59 3.59
C GLY A 189 -5.30 -6.40 2.09
N PHE A 190 -6.13 -5.44 1.67
CA PHE A 190 -6.23 -5.03 0.27
C PHE A 190 -4.86 -4.61 -0.32
N GLN A 191 -4.08 -3.82 0.42
CA GLN A 191 -2.77 -3.35 -0.03
C GLN A 191 -1.77 -4.50 -0.30
N ASP A 192 -1.81 -5.60 0.46
CA ASP A 192 -1.00 -6.78 0.11
C ASP A 192 -1.59 -7.57 -1.06
N ALA A 193 -2.91 -7.57 -1.19
CA ALA A 193 -3.63 -8.35 -2.19
C ALA A 193 -3.70 -7.67 -3.57
N ASP A 194 -3.38 -6.38 -3.67
CA ASP A 194 -3.47 -5.57 -4.91
C ASP A 194 -2.33 -5.83 -5.90
N VAL A 195 -1.96 -7.10 -6.07
CA VAL A 195 -0.88 -7.57 -6.93
C VAL A 195 0.52 -7.18 -6.39
N ALA A 196 0.68 -6.95 -5.08
CA ALA A 196 1.94 -6.54 -4.48
C ALA A 196 3.11 -7.54 -4.72
N GLY A 197 2.81 -8.84 -4.85
CA GLY A 197 3.81 -9.86 -5.20
C GLY A 197 4.51 -9.63 -6.55
N LEU A 198 3.94 -8.81 -7.44
CA LEU A 198 4.57 -8.39 -8.69
C LEU A 198 5.85 -7.60 -8.45
N ALA A 199 5.86 -6.67 -7.49
CA ALA A 199 7.00 -5.77 -7.26
C ALA A 199 8.27 -6.53 -6.84
N ILE A 200 8.09 -7.66 -6.14
CA ILE A 200 9.19 -8.51 -5.66
C ILE A 200 9.50 -9.67 -6.62
N GLY A 201 8.47 -10.34 -7.15
CA GLY A 201 8.64 -11.49 -8.04
C GLY A 201 9.17 -11.10 -9.42
N LEU A 202 8.57 -10.07 -10.03
CA LEU A 202 8.96 -9.67 -11.38
C LEU A 202 10.34 -9.02 -11.42
N THR A 203 10.72 -8.28 -10.38
CA THR A 203 12.07 -7.71 -10.25
C THR A 203 13.15 -8.79 -10.35
N ALA A 204 12.91 -9.95 -9.73
CA ALA A 204 13.87 -11.06 -9.80
C ALA A 204 14.04 -11.61 -11.22
N ILE A 205 12.93 -11.78 -11.94
CA ILE A 205 12.97 -12.19 -13.34
C ILE A 205 13.70 -11.16 -14.20
N ARG A 206 13.41 -9.87 -13.99
CA ARG A 206 14.01 -8.81 -14.81
C ARG A 206 15.52 -8.68 -14.62
N GLN A 207 16.02 -8.90 -13.42
CA GLN A 207 17.45 -8.84 -13.15
C GLN A 207 18.22 -10.12 -13.48
N TRP A 208 17.64 -11.30 -13.24
CA TRP A 208 18.42 -12.54 -13.22
C TRP A 208 17.96 -13.63 -14.20
N ALA A 209 16.84 -13.46 -14.90
CA ALA A 209 16.47 -14.44 -15.93
C ALA A 209 17.51 -14.44 -17.06
N ALA A 210 18.14 -15.61 -17.27
CA ALA A 210 19.21 -15.76 -18.25
C ALA A 210 18.74 -15.62 -19.70
N ASP A 211 17.51 -16.04 -20.01
CA ASP A 211 16.91 -15.89 -21.34
C ASP A 211 16.15 -14.54 -21.44
N PRO A 212 16.62 -13.60 -22.28
CA PRO A 212 15.93 -12.32 -22.48
C PRO A 212 14.51 -12.47 -23.03
N ARG A 213 14.24 -13.48 -23.88
CA ARG A 213 12.90 -13.69 -24.46
C ARG A 213 11.91 -14.13 -23.40
N LEU A 214 12.33 -15.03 -22.52
CA LEU A 214 11.54 -15.43 -21.35
C LEU A 214 11.30 -14.24 -20.43
N ARG A 215 12.35 -13.47 -20.11
CA ARG A 215 12.25 -12.27 -19.28
C ARG A 215 11.22 -11.28 -19.82
N ASP A 216 11.27 -10.98 -21.11
CA ASP A 216 10.41 -9.98 -21.74
C ASP A 216 8.96 -10.49 -21.81
N LYS A 217 8.75 -11.76 -22.16
CA LYS A 217 7.43 -12.40 -22.15
C LYS A 217 6.76 -12.29 -20.78
N ILE A 218 7.43 -12.76 -19.72
CA ILE A 218 6.89 -12.76 -18.35
C ILE A 218 6.64 -11.32 -17.88
N SER A 219 7.53 -10.39 -18.24
CA SER A 219 7.36 -8.97 -17.92
C SER A 219 6.10 -8.39 -18.57
N GLN A 220 5.88 -8.63 -19.86
CA GLN A 220 4.69 -8.13 -20.56
C GLN A 220 3.40 -8.73 -20.01
N GLU A 221 3.38 -10.04 -19.75
CA GLU A 221 2.21 -10.73 -19.21
C GLU A 221 1.84 -10.25 -17.79
N CYS A 222 2.85 -9.97 -16.95
CA CYS A 222 2.61 -9.45 -15.60
C CYS A 222 2.24 -7.97 -15.58
N LEU A 223 2.92 -7.12 -16.36
CA LEU A 223 2.68 -5.68 -16.39
C LEU A 223 1.35 -5.31 -17.05
N SER A 224 0.84 -6.15 -17.96
CA SER A 224 -0.51 -6.03 -18.52
C SER A 224 -1.63 -6.42 -17.54
N GLY A 225 -1.29 -6.99 -16.37
CA GLY A 225 -2.24 -7.50 -15.39
C GLY A 225 -2.98 -8.77 -15.81
N GLN A 226 -2.52 -9.45 -16.86
CA GLN A 226 -3.14 -10.69 -17.36
C GLN A 226 -2.63 -11.94 -16.64
N LYS A 227 -1.36 -11.91 -16.23
CA LYS A 227 -0.72 -12.95 -15.43
C LYS A 227 -0.19 -12.37 -14.13
N PHE A 228 -0.15 -13.18 -13.10
CA PHE A 228 0.29 -12.77 -11.77
C PHE A 228 1.54 -13.54 -11.37
N ILE A 229 2.43 -12.88 -10.63
CA ILE A 229 3.69 -13.45 -10.17
C ILE A 229 3.85 -13.25 -8.67
N CYS A 230 4.55 -14.17 -8.03
CA CYS A 230 4.93 -14.10 -6.63
C CYS A 230 6.40 -14.50 -6.42
N LEU A 231 6.93 -14.11 -5.27
CA LEU A 231 8.22 -14.53 -4.75
C LEU A 231 8.02 -15.59 -3.65
N ALA A 232 8.26 -16.85 -3.98
CA ALA A 232 8.01 -18.03 -3.15
C ALA A 232 9.29 -18.49 -2.42
N ILE A 233 9.64 -17.78 -1.33
CA ILE A 233 10.82 -18.07 -0.51
C ILE A 233 10.44 -18.74 0.80
N THR A 234 9.55 -18.09 1.56
CA THR A 234 9.18 -18.46 2.93
C THR A 234 8.54 -19.85 3.03
N GLU A 235 8.92 -20.56 4.09
CA GLU A 235 8.46 -21.90 4.44
C GLU A 235 7.96 -21.93 5.89
N PRO A 236 7.19 -22.94 6.32
CA PRO A 236 6.75 -23.09 7.71
C PRO A 236 7.89 -23.01 8.74
N PHE A 237 9.11 -23.43 8.36
CA PHE A 237 10.27 -23.50 9.25
C PHE A 237 11.36 -22.46 8.92
N ALA A 238 11.17 -21.62 7.89
CA ALA A 238 12.19 -20.68 7.40
C ALA A 238 11.55 -19.39 6.87
N GLY A 239 11.75 -18.29 7.60
CA GLY A 239 11.31 -16.94 7.23
C GLY A 239 12.48 -15.95 7.20
N SER A 240 12.86 -15.40 8.36
CA SER A 240 14.04 -14.54 8.49
C SER A 240 15.35 -15.29 8.22
N ASP A 241 15.41 -16.58 8.55
CA ASP A 241 16.51 -17.47 8.17
C ASP A 241 16.22 -18.13 6.81
N VAL A 242 16.44 -17.38 5.73
CA VAL A 242 16.27 -17.87 4.35
C VAL A 242 17.29 -18.97 4.02
N SER A 243 18.45 -19.02 4.70
CA SER A 243 19.44 -20.08 4.47
C SER A 243 18.94 -21.46 4.97
N GLY A 244 18.05 -21.44 5.96
CA GLY A 244 17.41 -22.60 6.57
C GLY A 244 16.32 -23.29 5.75
N ILE A 245 15.97 -22.80 4.55
CA ILE A 245 14.92 -23.41 3.71
C ILE A 245 15.19 -24.91 3.44
N GLN A 246 14.15 -25.71 3.33
CA GLN A 246 14.24 -27.15 3.12
C GLN A 246 13.74 -27.58 1.75
N THR A 247 13.04 -26.72 1.00
CA THR A 247 12.64 -27.02 -0.37
C THR A 247 13.87 -27.32 -1.22
N THR A 248 13.89 -28.48 -1.89
CA THR A 248 14.96 -28.90 -2.76
C THR A 248 14.58 -28.78 -4.23
N ALA A 249 15.58 -28.66 -5.10
CA ALA A 249 15.45 -28.80 -6.54
C ALA A 249 16.55 -29.76 -7.04
N THR A 250 16.15 -30.97 -7.42
CA THR A 250 17.06 -32.01 -7.90
C THR A 250 16.84 -32.24 -9.39
N LYS A 251 17.91 -32.32 -10.19
CA LYS A 251 17.79 -32.64 -11.62
C LYS A 251 17.20 -34.04 -11.79
N SER A 252 16.33 -34.21 -12.78
CA SER A 252 15.87 -35.51 -13.23
C SER A 252 17.04 -36.36 -13.71
N ARG A 253 16.86 -37.69 -13.75
CA ARG A 253 17.92 -38.63 -14.16
C ARG A 253 18.46 -38.37 -15.58
N ASP A 254 17.62 -37.83 -16.45
CA ASP A 254 17.95 -37.44 -17.84
C ASP A 254 18.41 -35.98 -17.97
N GLY A 255 18.45 -35.22 -16.87
CA GLY A 255 18.85 -33.82 -16.82
C GLY A 255 17.90 -32.84 -17.50
N GLN A 256 16.70 -33.27 -17.93
CA GLN A 256 15.78 -32.44 -18.71
C GLN A 256 14.94 -31.48 -17.86
N TYR A 257 14.69 -31.81 -16.59
CA TYR A 257 13.88 -30.99 -15.68
C TYR A 257 14.38 -31.04 -14.24
N TYR A 258 13.87 -30.13 -13.41
CA TYR A 258 14.08 -30.17 -11.96
C TYR A 258 12.84 -30.74 -11.28
N ILE A 259 13.05 -31.64 -10.33
CA ILE A 259 12.04 -32.08 -9.36
C ILE A 259 12.17 -31.17 -8.15
N VAL A 260 11.16 -30.32 -7.94
CA VAL A 260 11.10 -29.41 -6.79
C VAL A 260 10.22 -30.02 -5.71
N SER A 261 10.77 -30.20 -4.50
CA SER A 261 10.06 -30.85 -3.39
C SER A 261 10.20 -30.02 -2.12
N GLY A 262 9.08 -29.60 -1.55
CA GLY A 262 9.05 -28.80 -0.33
C GLY A 262 7.70 -28.12 -0.12
N VAL A 263 7.66 -27.17 0.82
CA VAL A 263 6.45 -26.43 1.17
C VAL A 263 6.76 -24.94 1.27
N LYS A 264 6.05 -24.12 0.50
CA LYS A 264 6.05 -22.67 0.63
C LYS A 264 4.82 -22.19 1.38
N LYS A 265 4.94 -21.14 2.18
CA LYS A 265 3.86 -20.62 3.03
C LYS A 265 3.96 -19.11 3.19
N TRP A 266 2.82 -18.44 3.36
CA TRP A 266 2.69 -16.97 3.48
C TRP A 266 3.20 -16.20 2.27
N ILE A 267 2.94 -16.73 1.07
CA ILE A 267 3.41 -16.13 -0.18
C ILE A 267 2.38 -15.12 -0.70
N THR A 268 2.73 -13.84 -0.72
CA THR A 268 1.93 -12.78 -1.36
C THR A 268 1.67 -13.13 -2.82
N ASN A 269 0.43 -12.97 -3.28
CA ASN A 269 -0.10 -13.45 -4.56
C ASN A 269 -0.11 -14.99 -4.76
N GLY A 270 0.45 -15.80 -3.85
CA GLY A 270 0.65 -17.24 -4.09
C GLY A 270 -0.63 -18.03 -4.39
N MET A 271 -1.78 -17.56 -3.89
CA MET A 271 -3.08 -18.20 -4.15
C MET A 271 -3.58 -18.04 -5.60
N PHE A 272 -3.15 -16.99 -6.30
CA PHE A 272 -3.62 -16.67 -7.65
C PHE A 272 -2.49 -16.40 -8.67
N ALA A 273 -1.22 -16.50 -8.27
CA ALA A 273 -0.05 -16.35 -9.14
C ALA A 273 -0.02 -17.44 -10.22
N ASP A 274 0.25 -17.04 -11.46
CA ASP A 274 0.57 -17.93 -12.58
C ASP A 274 2.06 -18.31 -12.59
N TYR A 275 2.92 -17.48 -11.99
CA TYR A 275 4.36 -17.64 -11.97
C TYR A 275 4.92 -17.56 -10.55
N PHE A 276 5.73 -18.54 -10.18
CA PHE A 276 6.35 -18.64 -8.87
C PHE A 276 7.87 -18.52 -9.00
N VAL A 277 8.43 -17.39 -8.56
CA VAL A 277 9.88 -17.25 -8.37
C VAL A 277 10.24 -17.94 -7.06
N THR A 278 10.75 -19.16 -7.14
CA THR A 278 10.84 -20.10 -6.02
C THR A 278 12.28 -20.29 -5.56
N GLY A 279 12.56 -20.02 -4.30
CA GLY A 279 13.85 -20.30 -3.68
C GLY A 279 13.93 -21.76 -3.22
N CYS A 280 15.01 -22.44 -3.54
CA CYS A 280 15.21 -23.85 -3.22
C CYS A 280 16.71 -24.17 -3.02
N LYS A 281 17.01 -25.35 -2.48
CA LYS A 281 18.36 -25.92 -2.42
C LYS A 281 18.60 -26.87 -3.59
N SER A 282 19.59 -26.57 -4.41
CA SER A 282 20.11 -27.48 -5.44
C SER A 282 21.49 -28.01 -5.01
N GLU A 283 22.12 -28.83 -5.85
CA GLU A 283 23.49 -29.30 -5.64
C GLU A 283 24.50 -28.14 -5.54
N ASP A 284 24.22 -27.01 -6.21
CA ASP A 284 25.05 -25.80 -6.20
C ASP A 284 24.75 -24.86 -5.01
N GLY A 285 23.84 -25.26 -4.10
CA GLY A 285 23.42 -24.48 -2.94
C GLY A 285 22.10 -23.75 -3.15
N PHE A 286 21.99 -22.51 -2.67
CA PHE A 286 20.75 -21.74 -2.82
C PHE A 286 20.52 -21.39 -4.30
N SER A 287 19.35 -21.73 -4.81
CA SER A 287 18.95 -21.54 -6.20
C SER A 287 17.56 -20.92 -6.28
N VAL A 288 17.27 -20.25 -7.39
CA VAL A 288 15.97 -19.64 -7.66
C VAL A 288 15.46 -20.16 -9.00
N LEU A 289 14.25 -20.72 -9.01
CA LEU A 289 13.61 -21.26 -10.19
C LEU A 289 12.33 -20.48 -10.49
N LEU A 290 12.03 -20.28 -11.78
CA LEU A 290 10.70 -19.84 -12.22
C LEU A 290 9.84 -21.08 -12.47
N ILE A 291 8.79 -21.25 -11.69
CA ILE A 291 7.85 -22.39 -11.81
C ILE A 291 6.49 -21.84 -12.27
N PRO A 292 5.98 -22.22 -13.45
CA PRO A 292 4.62 -21.87 -13.85
C PRO A 292 3.59 -22.69 -13.08
N ARG A 293 2.41 -22.11 -12.82
CA ARG A 293 1.25 -22.85 -12.32
C ARG A 293 0.75 -23.80 -13.40
N ASP A 294 0.43 -25.03 -13.03
CA ASP A 294 -0.16 -26.03 -13.92
C ASP A 294 -1.69 -26.05 -13.81
N GLU A 295 -2.22 -25.93 -12.59
CA GLU A 295 -3.65 -25.91 -12.32
C GLU A 295 -4.32 -24.60 -12.75
N LYS A 296 -5.60 -24.69 -13.13
CA LYS A 296 -6.41 -23.49 -13.39
C LYS A 296 -6.47 -22.64 -12.13
N ARG A 297 -6.19 -21.34 -12.28
CA ARG A 297 -6.35 -20.34 -11.21
C ARG A 297 -7.75 -20.46 -10.58
N PRO A 298 -7.88 -20.36 -9.24
CA PRO A 298 -9.18 -20.17 -8.62
C PRO A 298 -9.91 -18.99 -9.28
N ASP A 299 -11.19 -19.18 -9.61
CA ASP A 299 -12.03 -18.14 -10.21
C ASP A 299 -12.30 -17.01 -9.19
#